data_AF-A0ABD4ZXZ3-F1
#
_entry.id   AF-A0ABD4ZXZ3-F1
#
_cell.length_a   1.000
_cell.length_b   1.000
_cell.length_c   1.000
_cell.angle_alpha   90.00
_cell.angle_beta   90.00
_cell.angle_gamma   90.00
#
_symmetry.space_group_name_H-M   'P 1'
#
loop_
_entity.id
_entity.type
_entity.pdbx_description
1 polymer ?
#
loop_
_entity_poly.entity_id
_entity_poly.type
_entity_poly.pdbx_seq_one_letter_code
_entity_poly.pdbx_strand_id
1 'polypeptide(L)' 'MSQDFIIKVRIQLAKYKKTQNWLADTIGISRTYMSDIMNGKRKPDKQIAPIEAALAELEKEK' A
#
# COMPACT_ATOMS: atom_id res chain seq x y z
N MET A 1 -0.68 11.09 2.74
CA MET A 1 -0.06 10.19 3.72
C MET A 1 1.24 10.78 4.19
N SER A 2 1.64 10.48 5.43
CA SER A 2 2.98 10.81 5.90
C SER A 2 4.03 9.96 5.18
N GLN A 3 5.25 10.49 5.10
CA GLN A 3 6.39 9.78 4.52
C GLN A 3 6.69 8.48 5.29
N ASP A 4 6.56 8.50 6.62
CA ASP A 4 6.76 7.33 7.47
C ASP A 4 5.80 6.19 7.14
N PHE A 5 4.54 6.50 6.84
CA PHE A 5 3.58 5.48 6.46
C PHE A 5 3.96 4.82 5.13
N ILE A 6 4.37 5.62 4.13
CA ILE A 6 4.84 5.11 2.84
C ILE A 6 6.04 4.18 3.02
N ILE A 7 6.97 4.53 3.91
CA ILE A 7 8.13 3.69 4.23
C ILE A 7 7.68 2.35 4.84
N LYS A 8 6.76 2.37 5.81
CA LYS A 8 6.21 1.15 6.42
C LYS A 8 5.57 0.23 5.37
N VAL A 9 4.75 0.78 4.47
CA VAL A 9 4.13 0.04 3.38
C VAL A 9 5.20 -0.64 2.51
N ARG A 10 6.25 0.09 2.11
CA ARG A 10 7.33 -0.45 1.28
C ARG A 10 8.10 -1.58 1.98
N ILE A 11 8.43 -1.42 3.26
CA ILE A 11 9.11 -2.44 4.07
C ILE A 11 8.27 -3.72 4.11
N GLN A 12 6.97 -3.58 4.39
CA GLN A 12 6.08 -4.71 4.49
C GLN A 12 5.94 -5.43 3.13
N LEU A 13 5.68 -4.70 2.05
CA LEU A 13 5.61 -5.31 0.72
C LEU A 13 6.90 -6.05 0.36
N ALA A 14 8.07 -5.47 0.65
CA ALA A 14 9.36 -6.11 0.40
C ALA A 14 9.55 -7.40 1.21
N LYS A 15 9.14 -7.41 2.48
CA LYS A 15 9.18 -8.60 3.36
C LYS A 15 8.40 -9.79 2.77
N TYR A 16 7.28 -9.52 2.10
CA TYR A 16 6.43 -10.55 1.48
C TYR A 16 6.65 -10.70 -0.05
N LYS A 17 7.72 -10.10 -0.60
CA LYS A 17 8.02 -10.08 -2.04
C LYS A 17 6.84 -9.60 -2.90
N LYS A 18 6.00 -8.70 -2.37
CA LYS A 18 4.88 -8.06 -3.07
C LYS A 18 5.31 -6.71 -3.63
N THR A 19 4.54 -6.21 -4.59
CA THR A 19 4.77 -4.92 -5.24
C THR A 19 3.65 -3.94 -4.93
N GLN A 20 3.86 -2.65 -5.17
CA GLN A 20 2.77 -1.67 -5.10
C GLN A 20 1.66 -1.96 -6.13
N ASN A 21 1.98 -2.64 -7.24
CA ASN A 21 0.97 -3.06 -8.22
C ASN A 21 0.07 -4.14 -7.61
N TRP A 22 0.65 -5.11 -6.90
CA TRP A 22 -0.13 -6.09 -6.14
C TRP A 22 -1.05 -5.38 -5.15
N LEU A 23 -0.53 -4.42 -4.37
CA LEU A 23 -1.35 -3.68 -3.40
C LEU A 23 -2.52 -2.94 -4.06
N ALA A 24 -2.27 -2.31 -5.23
CA ALA A 24 -3.30 -1.62 -6.00
C ALA A 24 -4.40 -2.58 -6.48
N ASP A 25 -3.99 -3.73 -7.02
CA ASP A 25 -4.88 -4.77 -7.50
C ASP A 25 -5.70 -5.37 -6.32
N THR A 26 -5.08 -5.58 -5.16
CA THR A 26 -5.74 -6.09 -3.94
C THR A 26 -6.83 -5.16 -3.41
N ILE A 27 -6.57 -3.84 -3.38
CA ILE A 27 -7.55 -2.86 -2.85
C ILE A 27 -8.47 -2.28 -3.95
N GLY A 28 -8.38 -2.81 -5.19
CA GLY A 28 -9.27 -2.44 -6.29
C GLY A 28 -9.08 -1.03 -6.84
N ILE A 29 -7.85 -0.49 -6.83
CA ILE A 29 -7.55 0.82 -7.42
C ILE A 29 -6.57 0.73 -8.59
N SER A 30 -6.52 1.78 -9.41
CA SER A 30 -5.55 1.79 -10.51
C SER A 30 -4.11 1.86 -10.00
N ARG A 31 -3.21 1.13 -10.68
CA ARG A 31 -1.76 1.13 -10.39
C ARG A 31 -1.15 2.53 -10.52
N THR A 32 -1.64 3.33 -11.46
CA THR A 32 -1.24 4.75 -11.63
C THR A 32 -1.61 5.56 -10.40
N TYR A 33 -2.85 5.41 -9.91
CA TYR A 33 -3.30 6.09 -8.70
C TYR A 33 -2.50 5.63 -7.47
N MET A 34 -2.22 4.33 -7.33
CA MET A 34 -1.34 3.83 -6.28
C MET A 34 0.07 4.44 -6.36
N SER A 35 0.65 4.55 -7.56
CA SER A 35 1.96 5.18 -7.73
C SER A 35 1.93 6.65 -7.29
N ASP A 36 0.90 7.41 -7.66
CA ASP A 36 0.73 8.79 -7.21
C ASP A 36 0.64 8.90 -5.68
N ILE A 37 -0.08 7.96 -5.06
CA ILE A 37 -0.20 7.86 -3.60
C ILE A 37 1.17 7.58 -2.95
N MET A 38 1.88 6.57 -3.43
CA MET A 38 3.18 6.12 -2.89
C MET A 38 4.31 7.12 -3.15
N ASN A 39 4.10 8.06 -4.07
CA ASN A 39 5.00 9.20 -4.34
C ASN A 39 4.55 10.49 -3.64
N GLY A 40 3.50 10.45 -2.82
CA GLY A 40 3.00 11.61 -2.08
C GLY A 40 2.28 12.67 -2.93
N LYS A 41 1.99 12.37 -4.20
CA LYS A 41 1.30 13.28 -5.13
C LYS A 41 -0.20 13.39 -4.86
N ARG A 42 -0.78 12.43 -4.13
CA ARG A 42 -2.20 12.40 -3.76
C ARG A 42 -2.38 12.18 -2.27
N LYS A 43 -3.41 12.81 -1.70
CA LYS A 43 -3.90 12.51 -0.34
C LYS A 43 -4.86 11.32 -0.41
N PRO A 44 -4.50 10.16 0.17
CA PRO A 44 -5.25 8.92 0.01
C PRO A 44 -6.04 8.63 1.29
N ASP A 45 -6.74 9.63 1.83
CA ASP A 45 -7.34 9.52 3.16
C ASP A 45 -8.36 8.35 3.23
N LYS A 46 -9.01 8.04 2.10
CA LYS A 46 -9.93 6.91 1.96
C LYS A 46 -9.24 5.56 1.73
N GLN A 47 -7.97 5.55 1.33
CA GLN A 47 -7.22 4.36 0.97
C GLN A 47 -6.27 3.90 2.08
N ILE A 48 -6.04 4.72 3.12
CA ILE A 48 -5.23 4.33 4.29
C ILE A 48 -5.79 3.04 4.92
N ALA A 49 -7.08 3.01 5.26
CA ALA A 49 -7.70 1.84 5.88
C ALA A 49 -7.67 0.57 4.99
N PRO A 50 -8.01 0.64 3.69
CA PRO A 50 -7.82 -0.50 2.78
C PRO A 50 -6.36 -0.98 2.68
N ILE A 51 -5.38 -0.08 2.67
CA ILE A 51 -3.96 -0.44 2.63
C ILE A 51 -3.59 -1.17 3.92
N GLU A 52 -3.97 -0.67 5.09
CA GLU A 52 -3.70 -1.33 6.37
C GLU A 52 -4.33 -2.72 6.44
N ALA A 53 -5.56 -2.88 5.96
CA ALA A 53 -6.22 -4.18 5.90
C ALA A 53 -5.45 -5.18 5.03
N ALA A 54 -5.04 -4.77 3.82
CA ALA A 54 -4.26 -5.61 2.92
C ALA A 54 -2.88 -5.98 3.51
N LEU A 55 -2.24 -5.06 4.26
CA LEU A 55 -0.99 -5.36 4.96
C LEU A 55 -1.18 -6.33 6.14
N ALA A 56 -2.29 -6.21 6.88
CA ALA A 56 -2.62 -7.12 7.97
C ALA A 56 -2.94 -8.54 7.47
N GLU A 57 -3.52 -8.69 6.29
CA GLU A 57 -3.71 -9.99 5.64
C GLU A 57 -2.36 -10.66 5.32
N LEU A 58 -1.39 -9.90 4.80
CA LEU A 58 -0.03 -10.43 4.59
C LEU A 58 0.64 -10.91 5.88
N GLU A 59 0.36 -10.26 7.02
CA GLU A 59 0.91 -10.70 8.31
C GLU A 59 0.39 -12.05 8.78
N LYS A 60 -0.84 -12.40 8.37
CA LYS A 60 -1.49 -13.67 8.70
C LYS A 60 -1.05 -14.83 7.81
N GLU A 61 -0.43 -14.58 6.66
CA GLU A 61 0.13 -15.63 5.78
C GLU A 61 1.45 -16.23 6.32
N LYS A 62 1.77 -16.00 7.60
CA LYS A 62 3.04 -16.36 8.26
C LYS A 62 2.85 -17.54 9.21
#